data_AF-A0A350KMY1-F1
#
_entry.id   AF-A0A350KMY1-F1
#
_cell.length_a   1.000
_cell.length_b   1.000
_cell.length_c   1.000
_cell.angle_alpha   90.00
_cell.angle_beta   90.00
_cell.angle_gamma   90.00
#
_symmetry.space_group_name_H-M   'P 1'
#
loop_
_entity.id
_entity.type
_entity.pdbx_description
1 polymer ?
#
loop_
_entity_poly.entity_id
_entity_poly.type
_entity_poly.pdbx_seq_one_letter_code
_entity_poly.pdbx_strand_id
1 'polypeptide(L)'
;MPKRLVVLLMLLCVSACGHTGTEHARFVDAVRGGDMETAYRLTRDDDFYTDSASLNARWFELGSYHYLNGEYCQALRYFDQARERAKELYTKSLSRSFAAQFAGDGLIPYAGEKYEQSMLRFYQSLTHYLLSKRGYCEAYETEEDGEKKLIEKRDFDAAEKRLHFNAARASILDWNSLLTTFTRESDDKDEFHQDMLAKTWGAEMHDIYGSNGDRQIARQLYRDVPKLLESDYAGAPSLQSENGEKLKAYAKTKGADLYAGDAKKENVRFVVKVGLIAPKKAEKIDFTIPLSAFLASGSGNDFVSCLGMILPGQRISFEIASVPEPAKVADYRLTVANAAGKRVADAPLVLTAPVSETAYKEFKRRRAGLISARGARLTGKYVSAAVAACSLYNKDNALSMLMAYGAFAGSLRLIESSEYADTRYWGLLPNAVLQLSLRLKKGDYTGEVVSGGKTVKTFSFTVDDSRAVLVDLNIPDA
;
A
#
# COMPACT_ATOMS: atom_id res chain seq x y z
N MET A 1 -40.57 8.81 -31.02
CA MET A 1 -40.14 7.79 -30.02
C MET A 1 -38.63 7.44 -30.09
N PRO A 2 -37.65 8.38 -30.01
CA PRO A 2 -36.25 7.99 -29.80
C PRO A 2 -35.67 8.37 -28.42
N LYS A 3 -36.36 9.21 -27.63
CA LYS A 3 -35.83 9.70 -26.33
C LYS A 3 -35.96 8.71 -25.16
N ARG A 4 -36.86 7.72 -25.25
CA ARG A 4 -37.06 6.72 -24.19
C ARG A 4 -36.06 5.56 -24.23
N LEU A 5 -35.44 5.31 -25.39
CA LEU A 5 -34.44 4.24 -25.55
C LEU A 5 -33.07 4.63 -24.97
N VAL A 6 -32.71 5.92 -25.02
CA VAL A 6 -31.44 6.44 -24.47
C VAL A 6 -31.42 6.39 -22.93
N VAL A 7 -32.57 6.57 -22.28
CA VAL A 7 -32.69 6.45 -20.82
C VAL A 7 -32.61 4.98 -20.38
N LEU A 8 -33.19 4.06 -21.16
CA LEU A 8 -33.12 2.62 -20.88
C LEU A 8 -31.70 2.04 -21.11
N LEU A 9 -30.95 2.59 -22.06
CA LEU A 9 -29.58 2.16 -22.36
C LEU A 9 -28.55 2.68 -21.32
N MET A 10 -28.78 3.84 -20.69
CA MET A 10 -27.95 4.30 -19.56
C MET A 10 -28.21 3.54 -18.26
N LEU A 11 -29.41 2.99 -18.07
CA LEU A 11 -29.79 2.20 -16.88
C LEU A 11 -29.13 0.80 -16.84
N LEU A 12 -28.60 0.31 -17.96
CA LEU A 12 -27.92 -0.99 -18.07
C LEU A 12 -26.41 -0.94 -17.79
N CYS A 13 -25.82 0.25 -17.58
CA CYS A 13 -24.37 0.40 -17.34
C CYS A 13 -23.98 0.53 -15.85
N VAL A 14 -24.90 0.33 -14.89
CA VAL A 14 -24.64 0.64 -13.47
C VAL A 14 -24.34 -0.60 -12.60
N SER A 15 -24.36 -1.82 -13.15
CA SER A 15 -24.13 -3.04 -12.36
C SER A 15 -22.66 -3.49 -12.21
N ALA A 16 -21.68 -2.80 -12.80
CA ALA A 16 -20.30 -3.30 -12.86
C ALA A 16 -19.32 -2.67 -11.84
N CYS A 17 -19.67 -1.58 -11.15
CA CYS A 17 -18.68 -0.82 -10.38
C CYS A 17 -18.45 -1.28 -8.92
N GLY A 18 -19.08 -2.38 -8.48
CA GLY A 18 -19.00 -2.85 -7.09
C GLY A 18 -18.32 -4.21 -6.87
N HIS A 19 -17.80 -4.87 -7.91
CA HIS A 19 -17.40 -6.29 -7.84
C HIS A 19 -15.89 -6.56 -7.67
N THR A 20 -15.02 -5.55 -7.75
CA THR A 20 -13.55 -5.74 -7.71
C THR A 20 -13.00 -6.22 -6.36
N GLY A 21 -13.79 -6.13 -5.28
CA GLY A 21 -13.35 -6.50 -3.93
C GLY A 21 -13.35 -8.00 -3.63
N THR A 22 -14.21 -8.80 -4.27
CA THR A 22 -14.37 -10.23 -3.96
C THR A 22 -13.22 -11.08 -4.50
N GLU A 23 -12.83 -10.87 -5.75
CA GLU A 23 -11.71 -11.61 -6.36
C GLU A 23 -10.36 -11.20 -5.76
N HIS A 24 -10.19 -9.91 -5.45
CA HIS A 24 -8.99 -9.44 -4.74
C HIS A 24 -8.83 -10.09 -3.35
N ALA A 25 -9.91 -10.16 -2.56
CA ALA A 25 -9.87 -10.83 -1.26
C ALA A 25 -9.53 -12.33 -1.39
N ARG A 26 -10.13 -13.03 -2.36
CA ARG A 26 -9.81 -14.44 -2.67
C ARG A 26 -8.36 -14.62 -3.07
N PHE A 27 -7.81 -13.70 -3.86
CA PHE A 27 -6.41 -13.71 -4.29
C PHE A 27 -5.47 -13.57 -3.09
N VAL A 28 -5.73 -12.59 -2.21
CA VAL A 28 -4.95 -12.38 -0.99
C VAL A 28 -5.02 -13.60 -0.07
N ASP A 29 -6.21 -14.20 0.09
CA ASP A 29 -6.39 -15.40 0.92
C ASP A 29 -5.68 -16.63 0.34
N ALA A 30 -5.68 -16.80 -0.99
CA ALA A 30 -4.95 -17.87 -1.66
C ALA A 30 -3.44 -17.74 -1.43
N VAL A 31 -2.87 -16.54 -1.60
CA VAL A 31 -1.45 -16.29 -1.30
C VAL A 31 -1.14 -16.49 0.18
N ARG A 32 -2.04 -16.06 1.08
CA ARG A 32 -1.89 -16.29 2.53
C ARG A 32 -1.82 -17.78 2.85
N GLY A 33 -2.64 -18.60 2.21
CA GLY A 33 -2.64 -20.05 2.35
C GLY A 33 -1.51 -20.78 1.61
N GLY A 34 -0.67 -20.07 0.85
CA GLY A 34 0.37 -20.66 0.00
C GLY A 34 -0.13 -21.29 -1.30
N ASP A 35 -1.41 -21.11 -1.65
CA ASP A 35 -2.01 -21.58 -2.90
C ASP A 35 -1.72 -20.60 -4.04
N MET A 36 -0.48 -20.64 -4.53
CA MET A 36 -0.02 -19.75 -5.59
C MET A 36 -0.68 -20.03 -6.95
N GLU A 37 -1.13 -21.27 -7.19
CA GLU A 37 -1.82 -21.64 -8.43
C GLU A 37 -3.21 -20.99 -8.50
N THR A 38 -4.00 -21.09 -7.42
CA THR A 38 -5.29 -20.39 -7.33
C THR A 38 -5.07 -18.89 -7.41
N ALA A 39 -4.07 -18.34 -6.70
CA ALA A 39 -3.74 -16.92 -6.77
C ALA A 39 -3.48 -16.48 -8.22
N TYR A 40 -2.63 -17.20 -8.96
CA TYR A 40 -2.34 -16.86 -10.36
C TYR A 40 -3.58 -16.85 -11.24
N ARG A 41 -4.45 -17.87 -11.11
CA ARG A 41 -5.69 -17.97 -11.88
C ARG A 41 -6.59 -16.75 -11.64
N LEU A 42 -6.74 -16.33 -10.39
CA LEU A 42 -7.57 -15.17 -10.01
C LEU A 42 -7.06 -13.87 -10.65
N THR A 43 -5.75 -13.74 -10.90
CA THR A 43 -5.22 -12.53 -11.58
C THR A 43 -5.61 -12.41 -13.06
N ARG A 44 -6.08 -13.51 -13.66
CA ARG A 44 -6.54 -13.57 -15.07
C ARG A 44 -8.06 -13.40 -15.21
N ASP A 45 -8.77 -13.30 -14.10
CA ASP A 45 -10.21 -13.06 -14.10
C ASP A 45 -10.52 -11.62 -14.57
N ASP A 46 -11.66 -11.44 -15.23
CA ASP A 46 -12.12 -10.16 -15.77
C ASP A 46 -12.47 -9.15 -14.66
N ASP A 47 -12.61 -9.60 -13.41
CA ASP A 47 -12.92 -8.76 -12.26
C ASP A 47 -11.70 -8.35 -11.41
N PHE A 48 -10.49 -8.86 -11.73
CA PHE A 48 -9.27 -8.52 -11.00
C PHE A 48 -8.64 -7.20 -11.50
N TYR A 49 -9.12 -6.07 -10.97
CA TYR A 49 -8.58 -4.72 -11.25
C TYR A 49 -8.36 -4.45 -12.74
N THR A 50 -9.34 -4.78 -13.58
CA THR A 50 -9.27 -4.65 -15.03
C THR A 50 -9.48 -3.22 -15.52
N ASP A 51 -10.08 -2.35 -14.70
CA ASP A 51 -10.29 -0.95 -15.03
C ASP A 51 -8.98 -0.13 -14.95
N SER A 52 -8.87 0.87 -15.82
CA SER A 52 -7.66 1.72 -15.89
C SER A 52 -7.38 2.55 -14.63
N ALA A 53 -8.38 2.76 -13.77
CA ALA A 53 -8.20 3.48 -12.51
C ALA A 53 -7.56 2.57 -11.44
N SER A 54 -7.80 1.26 -11.50
CA SER A 54 -7.26 0.28 -10.55
C SER A 54 -5.95 -0.37 -10.98
N LEU A 55 -5.46 -0.06 -12.18
CA LEU A 55 -4.26 -0.66 -12.77
C LEU A 55 -3.02 -0.63 -11.86
N ASN A 56 -2.83 0.44 -11.09
CA ASN A 56 -1.70 0.52 -10.16
C ASN A 56 -1.81 -0.47 -9.00
N ALA A 57 -3.02 -0.67 -8.46
CA ALA A 57 -3.29 -1.69 -7.44
C ALA A 57 -3.00 -3.09 -8.00
N ARG A 58 -3.43 -3.35 -9.25
CA ARG A 58 -3.09 -4.60 -9.96
C ARG A 58 -1.60 -4.86 -10.02
N TRP A 59 -0.81 -3.84 -10.39
CA TRP A 59 0.65 -3.99 -10.49
C TRP A 59 1.34 -4.16 -9.14
N PHE A 60 0.84 -3.53 -8.09
CA PHE A 60 1.30 -3.83 -6.73
C PHE A 60 1.09 -5.31 -6.38
N GLU A 61 -0.10 -5.84 -6.64
CA GLU A 61 -0.40 -7.25 -6.35
C GLU A 61 0.43 -8.21 -7.19
N LEU A 62 0.53 -7.98 -8.50
CA LEU A 62 1.31 -8.83 -9.41
C LEU A 62 2.80 -8.79 -9.06
N GLY A 63 3.34 -7.59 -8.77
CA GLY A 63 4.71 -7.45 -8.31
C GLY A 63 5.00 -8.28 -7.06
N SER A 64 4.11 -8.21 -6.06
CA SER A 64 4.22 -9.03 -4.85
C SER A 64 4.06 -10.52 -5.09
N TYR A 65 3.08 -10.92 -5.90
CA TYR A 65 2.86 -12.33 -6.25
C TYR A 65 4.13 -12.94 -6.86
N HIS A 66 4.66 -12.30 -7.90
CA HIS A 66 5.89 -12.76 -8.56
C HIS A 66 7.07 -12.74 -7.60
N TYR A 67 7.18 -11.70 -6.77
CA TYR A 67 8.24 -11.63 -5.76
C TYR A 67 8.17 -12.81 -4.77
N LEU A 68 6.99 -13.15 -4.28
CA LEU A 68 6.77 -14.27 -3.37
C LEU A 68 7.04 -15.63 -4.03
N ASN A 69 6.81 -15.75 -5.34
CA ASN A 69 7.16 -16.94 -6.12
C ASN A 69 8.65 -17.01 -6.52
N GLY A 70 9.45 -16.03 -6.11
CA GLY A 70 10.85 -15.92 -6.52
C GLY A 70 11.01 -15.56 -8.00
N GLU A 71 10.03 -14.95 -8.64
CA GLU A 71 10.07 -14.48 -10.03
C GLU A 71 10.46 -13.00 -10.03
N TYR A 72 11.73 -12.74 -9.74
CA TYR A 72 12.20 -11.39 -9.43
C TYR A 72 12.26 -10.46 -10.65
N CYS A 73 12.47 -10.97 -11.86
CA CYS A 73 12.39 -10.15 -13.07
C CYS A 73 10.96 -9.68 -13.31
N GLN A 74 9.98 -10.58 -13.21
CA GLN A 74 8.57 -10.22 -13.37
C GLN A 74 8.11 -9.27 -12.26
N ALA A 75 8.49 -9.57 -11.01
CA ALA A 75 8.20 -8.71 -9.88
C ALA A 75 8.68 -7.27 -10.11
N LEU A 76 9.94 -7.12 -10.53
CA LEU A 76 10.54 -5.82 -10.78
C LEU A 76 9.84 -5.07 -11.92
N ARG A 77 9.45 -5.76 -13.00
CA ARG A 77 8.69 -5.13 -14.11
C ARG A 77 7.39 -4.50 -13.61
N TYR A 78 6.61 -5.23 -12.81
CA TYR A 78 5.35 -4.71 -12.27
C TYR A 78 5.59 -3.59 -11.25
N PHE A 79 6.60 -3.71 -10.39
CA PHE A 79 6.95 -2.63 -9.46
C PHE A 79 7.40 -1.36 -10.18
N ASP A 80 8.15 -1.46 -11.28
CA ASP A 80 8.55 -0.31 -12.09
C ASP A 80 7.35 0.32 -12.80
N GLN A 81 6.43 -0.49 -13.37
CA GLN A 81 5.17 0.01 -13.93
C GLN A 81 4.34 0.77 -12.88
N ALA A 82 4.22 0.21 -11.67
CA ALA A 82 3.52 0.86 -10.58
C ALA A 82 4.18 2.18 -10.15
N ARG A 83 5.52 2.23 -10.12
CA ARG A 83 6.27 3.44 -9.77
C ARG A 83 6.05 4.54 -10.79
N GLU A 84 6.24 4.26 -12.08
CA GLU A 84 6.09 5.26 -13.14
C GLU A 84 4.66 5.80 -13.18
N ARG A 85 3.67 4.93 -13.01
CA ARG A 85 2.27 5.34 -12.97
C ARG A 85 1.93 6.19 -11.75
N ALA A 86 2.40 5.82 -10.56
CA ALA A 86 2.23 6.66 -9.37
C ALA A 86 2.81 8.06 -9.58
N LYS A 87 4.00 8.17 -10.20
CA LYS A 87 4.63 9.45 -10.56
C LYS A 87 3.81 10.26 -11.56
N GLU A 88 3.27 9.63 -12.60
CA GLU A 88 2.36 10.31 -13.54
C GLU A 88 1.08 10.81 -12.87
N LEU A 89 0.47 9.98 -12.03
CA LEU A 89 -0.78 10.32 -11.34
C LEU A 89 -0.58 11.48 -10.38
N TYR A 90 0.56 11.49 -9.70
CA TYR A 90 0.96 12.56 -8.80
C TYR A 90 1.18 13.88 -9.55
N THR A 91 1.91 13.88 -10.68
CA THR A 91 2.13 15.10 -11.49
C THR A 91 0.84 15.63 -12.13
N LYS A 92 -0.08 14.75 -12.54
CA LYS A 92 -1.40 15.13 -13.11
C LYS A 92 -2.45 15.54 -12.06
N SER A 93 -2.23 15.26 -10.77
CA SER A 93 -3.19 15.55 -9.70
C SER A 93 -3.49 17.05 -9.54
N LEU A 94 -2.52 17.93 -9.81
CA LEU A 94 -2.68 19.40 -9.77
C LEU A 94 -3.69 19.94 -10.79
N SER A 95 -3.91 19.26 -11.92
CA SER A 95 -4.90 19.64 -12.95
C SER A 95 -6.22 18.86 -12.85
N ARG A 96 -6.26 17.75 -12.10
CA ARG A 96 -7.44 16.86 -11.95
C ARG A 96 -8.36 17.20 -10.79
N SER A 97 -7.96 18.08 -9.88
CA SER A 97 -8.77 18.51 -8.72
C SER A 97 -10.17 19.01 -9.11
N PHE A 98 -10.31 19.57 -10.33
CA PHE A 98 -11.59 20.05 -10.86
C PHE A 98 -12.51 18.93 -11.41
N ALA A 99 -11.96 17.84 -11.96
CA ALA A 99 -12.73 16.71 -12.49
C ALA A 99 -13.08 15.68 -11.40
N ALA A 100 -12.22 15.54 -10.39
CA ALA A 100 -12.43 14.64 -9.24
C ALA A 100 -13.58 15.08 -8.31
N GLN A 101 -13.98 16.35 -8.35
CA GLN A 101 -15.18 16.83 -7.65
C GLN A 101 -16.49 16.28 -8.24
N PHE A 102 -16.48 15.80 -9.48
CA PHE A 102 -17.67 15.23 -10.13
C PHE A 102 -17.65 13.70 -10.16
N ALA A 103 -16.47 13.09 -10.29
CA ALA A 103 -16.28 11.64 -10.24
C ALA A 103 -16.33 11.08 -8.80
N GLY A 104 -16.80 9.83 -8.66
CA GLY A 104 -16.70 9.07 -7.41
C GLY A 104 -15.26 8.71 -7.05
N ASP A 105 -15.00 8.43 -5.77
CA ASP A 105 -13.63 8.18 -5.28
C ASP A 105 -12.96 6.98 -5.97
N GLY A 106 -13.68 5.89 -6.24
CA GLY A 106 -13.11 4.74 -6.95
C GLY A 106 -12.86 4.94 -8.45
N LEU A 107 -13.40 6.01 -9.06
CA LEU A 107 -13.11 6.37 -10.45
C LEU A 107 -11.81 7.20 -10.56
N ILE A 108 -11.30 7.73 -9.46
CA ILE A 108 -10.01 8.41 -9.42
C ILE A 108 -8.94 7.33 -9.59
N PRO A 109 -7.97 7.49 -10.52
CA PRO A 109 -6.89 6.53 -10.65
C PRO A 109 -6.10 6.36 -9.34
N TYR A 110 -5.98 5.12 -8.89
CA TYR A 110 -5.31 4.75 -7.66
C TYR A 110 -3.79 4.93 -7.82
N ALA A 111 -3.19 5.87 -7.09
CA ALA A 111 -1.74 6.08 -7.11
C ALA A 111 -0.98 5.23 -6.07
N GLY A 112 -1.71 4.63 -5.13
CA GLY A 112 -1.13 4.03 -3.92
C GLY A 112 -0.95 5.05 -2.79
N GLU A 113 -1.14 4.58 -1.56
CA GLU A 113 -0.94 5.38 -0.35
C GLU A 113 0.54 5.72 -0.12
N LYS A 114 0.85 6.72 0.71
CA LYS A 114 2.25 7.13 0.97
C LYS A 114 3.09 5.97 1.52
N TYR A 115 2.55 5.19 2.46
CA TYR A 115 3.24 4.00 2.98
C TYR A 115 3.43 2.90 1.90
N GLU A 116 2.48 2.71 0.99
CA GLU A 116 2.59 1.72 -0.12
C GLU A 116 3.68 2.15 -1.10
N GLN A 117 3.71 3.43 -1.44
CA GLN A 117 4.75 4.03 -2.25
C GLN A 117 6.13 3.91 -1.58
N SER A 118 6.20 4.02 -0.25
CA SER A 118 7.43 3.76 0.51
C SER A 118 7.88 2.30 0.36
N MET A 119 6.97 1.35 0.61
CA MET A 119 7.21 -0.09 0.50
C MET A 119 7.59 -0.50 -0.92
N LEU A 120 7.07 0.17 -1.95
CA LEU A 120 7.45 -0.08 -3.33
C LEU A 120 8.97 0.07 -3.55
N ARG A 121 9.59 1.11 -2.99
CA ARG A 121 11.04 1.33 -3.12
C ARG A 121 11.84 0.30 -2.35
N PHE A 122 11.35 -0.13 -1.19
CA PHE A 122 11.92 -1.26 -0.46
C PHE A 122 11.92 -2.51 -1.34
N TYR A 123 10.78 -2.88 -1.92
CA TYR A 123 10.68 -4.05 -2.79
C TYR A 123 11.54 -3.93 -4.05
N GLN A 124 11.61 -2.77 -4.69
CA GLN A 124 12.50 -2.55 -5.83
C GLN A 124 13.97 -2.72 -5.44
N SER A 125 14.40 -2.09 -4.34
CA SER A 125 15.77 -2.20 -3.83
C SER A 125 16.15 -3.66 -3.52
N LEU A 126 15.28 -4.35 -2.78
CA LEU A 126 15.46 -5.74 -2.40
C LEU A 126 15.48 -6.67 -3.63
N THR A 127 14.54 -6.51 -4.55
CA THR A 127 14.42 -7.33 -5.77
C THR A 127 15.64 -7.15 -6.68
N HIS A 128 16.12 -5.91 -6.87
CA HIS A 128 17.37 -5.65 -7.58
C HIS A 128 18.57 -6.33 -6.91
N TYR A 129 18.66 -6.27 -5.59
CA TYR A 129 19.73 -6.95 -4.86
C TYR A 129 19.67 -8.48 -5.03
N LEU A 130 18.48 -9.06 -4.95
CA LEU A 130 18.25 -10.50 -5.15
C LEU A 130 18.61 -10.93 -6.58
N LEU A 131 18.20 -10.17 -7.60
CA LEU A 131 18.58 -10.41 -9.00
C LEU A 131 20.10 -10.37 -9.22
N SER A 132 20.77 -9.39 -8.62
CA SER A 132 22.24 -9.28 -8.68
C SER A 132 22.93 -10.51 -8.09
N LYS A 133 22.43 -11.00 -6.94
CA LYS A 133 22.98 -12.17 -6.25
C LYS A 133 22.68 -13.47 -6.98
N ARG A 134 21.45 -13.65 -7.42
CA ARG A 134 20.94 -14.82 -8.14
C ARG A 134 21.59 -14.96 -9.51
N GLY A 135 21.77 -13.84 -10.20
CA GLY A 135 22.54 -13.77 -11.44
C GLY A 135 21.83 -14.32 -12.67
N TYR A 136 20.50 -14.39 -12.66
CA TYR A 136 19.70 -14.76 -13.83
C TYR A 136 18.29 -14.17 -13.74
N CYS A 137 17.65 -14.07 -14.90
CA CYS A 137 16.24 -13.79 -15.09
C CYS A 137 15.48 -15.09 -15.32
N GLU A 138 14.42 -15.34 -14.56
CA GLU A 138 13.55 -16.48 -14.79
C GLU A 138 12.86 -16.43 -16.16
N ALA A 139 12.38 -17.59 -16.63
CA ALA A 139 11.54 -17.66 -17.82
C ALA A 139 10.15 -17.10 -17.50
N TYR A 140 9.50 -16.46 -18.47
CA TYR A 140 8.15 -15.92 -18.29
C TYR A 140 7.40 -15.81 -19.63
N GLU A 141 6.08 -15.82 -19.57
CA GLU A 141 5.22 -15.52 -20.71
C GLU A 141 4.92 -14.02 -20.77
N THR A 142 4.96 -13.45 -21.96
CA THR A 142 4.49 -12.09 -22.23
C THR A 142 3.56 -12.10 -23.42
N GLU A 143 2.64 -11.14 -23.48
CA GLU A 143 1.79 -10.93 -24.65
C GLU A 143 2.28 -9.67 -25.37
N GLU A 144 2.62 -9.80 -26.65
CA GLU A 144 3.10 -8.72 -27.51
C GLU A 144 2.27 -8.78 -28.80
N ASP A 145 1.55 -7.70 -29.13
CA ASP A 145 0.62 -7.63 -30.26
C ASP A 145 -0.47 -8.74 -30.32
N GLY A 146 -0.90 -9.23 -29.15
CA GLY A 146 -1.90 -10.30 -29.04
C GLY A 146 -1.34 -11.71 -29.23
N GLU A 147 -0.03 -11.85 -29.45
CA GLU A 147 0.66 -13.14 -29.50
C GLU A 147 1.36 -13.43 -28.17
N LYS A 148 1.14 -14.64 -27.65
CA LYS A 148 1.85 -15.12 -26.47
C LYS A 148 3.27 -15.53 -26.85
N LYS A 149 4.23 -14.92 -26.19
CA LYS A 149 5.66 -15.19 -26.37
C LYS A 149 6.27 -15.67 -25.08
N LEU A 150 6.89 -16.85 -25.12
CA LEU A 150 7.68 -17.37 -24.03
C LEU A 150 9.09 -16.76 -24.11
N ILE A 151 9.50 -16.10 -23.02
CA ILE A 151 10.86 -15.63 -22.82
C ILE A 151 11.59 -16.66 -21.99
N GLU A 152 12.63 -17.25 -22.56
CA GLU A 152 13.45 -18.26 -21.89
C GLU A 152 14.28 -17.68 -20.74
N LYS A 153 14.60 -18.55 -19.78
CA LYS A 153 15.52 -18.20 -18.69
C LYS A 153 16.85 -17.72 -19.27
N ARG A 154 17.38 -16.64 -18.70
CA ARG A 154 18.64 -16.05 -19.15
C ARG A 154 19.57 -15.72 -18.00
N ASP A 155 20.79 -16.24 -18.06
CA ASP A 155 21.82 -15.88 -17.10
C ASP A 155 22.38 -14.48 -17.37
N PHE A 156 22.68 -13.77 -16.29
CA PHE A 156 23.27 -12.43 -16.35
C PHE A 156 24.78 -12.52 -16.50
N ASP A 157 25.32 -11.65 -17.34
CA ASP A 157 26.75 -11.40 -17.34
C ASP A 157 27.19 -10.58 -16.10
N ALA A 158 28.49 -10.30 -15.99
CA ALA A 158 29.03 -9.53 -14.88
C ALA A 158 28.54 -8.06 -14.86
N ALA A 159 28.29 -7.47 -16.03
CA ALA A 159 27.83 -6.10 -16.16
C ALA A 159 26.37 -5.98 -15.69
N GLU A 160 25.51 -6.93 -16.06
CA GLU A 160 24.11 -6.99 -15.64
C GLU A 160 23.97 -7.26 -14.13
N LYS A 161 24.77 -8.17 -13.57
CA LYS A 161 24.82 -8.36 -12.11
C LYS A 161 25.18 -7.07 -11.38
N ARG A 162 26.15 -6.31 -11.93
CA ARG A 162 26.56 -5.00 -11.40
C ARG A 162 25.49 -3.92 -11.60
N LEU A 163 24.78 -3.94 -12.73
CA LEU A 163 23.65 -3.06 -13.02
C LEU A 163 22.56 -3.22 -11.95
N HIS A 164 22.11 -4.46 -11.72
CA HIS A 164 21.12 -4.76 -10.68
C HIS A 164 21.63 -4.39 -9.30
N PHE A 165 22.91 -4.65 -8.99
CA PHE A 165 23.49 -4.22 -7.73
C PHE A 165 23.35 -2.70 -7.57
N ASN A 166 23.85 -1.91 -8.52
CA ASN A 166 23.76 -0.44 -8.55
C ASN A 166 22.32 0.08 -8.49
N ALA A 167 21.39 -0.58 -9.17
CA ALA A 167 19.98 -0.22 -9.16
C ALA A 167 19.34 -0.43 -7.77
N ALA A 168 19.79 -1.44 -6.99
CA ALA A 168 19.32 -1.62 -5.61
C ALA A 168 19.63 -0.38 -4.73
N ARG A 169 20.80 0.23 -4.91
CA ARG A 169 21.16 1.51 -4.28
C ARG A 169 20.38 2.68 -4.88
N ALA A 170 20.20 2.71 -6.20
CA ALA A 170 19.42 3.76 -6.85
C ALA A 170 17.98 3.82 -6.32
N SER A 171 17.34 2.67 -6.08
CA SER A 171 16.02 2.61 -5.44
C SER A 171 16.00 3.21 -4.03
N ILE A 172 17.08 3.09 -3.25
CA ILE A 172 17.21 3.73 -1.93
C ILE A 172 17.34 5.25 -2.07
N LEU A 173 18.08 5.73 -3.06
CA LEU A 173 18.21 7.16 -3.33
C LEU A 173 16.87 7.76 -3.80
N ASP A 174 16.15 7.06 -4.69
CA ASP A 174 14.78 7.42 -5.07
C ASP A 174 13.85 7.45 -3.86
N TRP A 175 13.98 6.47 -2.97
CA TRP A 175 13.22 6.42 -1.72
C TRP A 175 13.45 7.65 -0.85
N ASN A 176 14.71 8.05 -0.67
CA ASN A 176 15.03 9.26 0.08
C ASN A 176 14.49 10.52 -0.61
N SER A 177 14.53 10.58 -1.94
CA SER A 177 13.93 11.67 -2.71
C SER A 177 12.41 11.73 -2.55
N LEU A 178 11.72 10.58 -2.55
CA LEU A 178 10.29 10.49 -2.28
C LEU A 178 9.96 11.04 -0.89
N LEU A 179 10.65 10.54 0.15
CA LEU A 179 10.42 10.95 1.53
C LEU A 179 10.70 12.45 1.72
N THR A 180 11.69 13.00 1.01
CA THR A 180 11.97 14.45 1.00
C THR A 180 10.82 15.23 0.37
N THR A 181 10.22 14.73 -0.71
CA THR A 181 9.02 15.32 -1.32
C THR A 181 7.83 15.27 -0.37
N PHE A 182 7.58 14.13 0.28
CA PHE A 182 6.52 14.01 1.29
C PHE A 182 6.75 14.97 2.45
N THR A 183 8.01 15.14 2.91
CA THR A 183 8.36 16.10 3.96
C THR A 183 8.08 17.54 3.54
N ARG A 184 8.48 17.93 2.32
CA ARG A 184 8.32 19.31 1.81
C ARG A 184 6.85 19.70 1.63
N GLU A 185 5.99 18.74 1.36
CA GLU A 185 4.57 18.99 1.08
C GLU A 185 3.67 18.79 2.28
N SER A 186 4.21 18.27 3.38
CA SER A 186 3.49 18.19 4.63
C SER A 186 3.56 19.52 5.37
N ASP A 187 2.40 20.08 5.70
CA ASP A 187 2.28 21.14 6.70
C ASP A 187 2.21 20.58 8.14
N ASP A 188 2.13 19.24 8.29
CA ASP A 188 1.94 18.53 9.55
C ASP A 188 3.20 17.71 9.95
N LYS A 189 3.69 17.93 11.17
CA LYS A 189 4.87 17.21 11.71
C LYS A 189 4.58 15.74 12.02
N ASP A 190 3.32 15.38 12.15
CA ASP A 190 2.89 14.00 12.46
C ASP A 190 2.57 13.19 11.19
N GLU A 191 2.72 13.79 10.00
CA GLU A 191 2.58 13.11 8.72
C GLU A 191 3.69 12.06 8.49
N PHE A 192 3.40 11.00 7.72
CA PHE A 192 4.42 10.06 7.29
C PHE A 192 5.36 10.72 6.29
N HIS A 193 6.51 11.17 6.76
CA HIS A 193 7.49 11.87 5.94
C HIS A 193 8.89 11.25 6.04
N GLN A 194 9.16 10.45 7.08
CA GLN A 194 10.33 9.57 7.15
C GLN A 194 9.90 8.10 7.37
N ASP A 195 10.73 7.17 6.90
CA ASP A 195 10.49 5.73 7.02
C ASP A 195 11.65 5.06 7.78
N MET A 196 11.33 4.31 8.83
CA MET A 196 12.32 3.60 9.64
C MET A 196 13.03 2.51 8.83
N LEU A 197 12.30 1.76 7.99
CA LEU A 197 12.87 0.75 7.11
C LEU A 197 13.75 1.37 6.05
N ALA A 198 13.44 2.57 5.55
CA ALA A 198 14.34 3.28 4.64
C ALA A 198 15.70 3.56 5.31
N LYS A 199 15.71 3.92 6.59
CA LYS A 199 16.96 4.13 7.34
C LYS A 199 17.69 2.82 7.57
N THR A 200 17.02 1.79 8.08
CA THR A 200 17.68 0.54 8.45
C THR A 200 18.09 -0.27 7.23
N TRP A 201 17.21 -0.48 6.24
CA TRP A 201 17.57 -1.14 4.97
C TRP A 201 18.56 -0.32 4.14
N GLY A 202 18.42 1.00 4.11
CA GLY A 202 19.40 1.88 3.46
C GLY A 202 20.79 1.74 4.07
N ALA A 203 20.89 1.71 5.40
CA ALA A 203 22.14 1.52 6.10
C ALA A 203 22.75 0.14 5.84
N GLU A 204 21.94 -0.92 5.84
CA GLU A 204 22.37 -2.26 5.45
C GLU A 204 22.95 -2.26 4.03
N MET A 205 22.24 -1.72 3.05
CA MET A 205 22.72 -1.69 1.67
C MET A 205 24.01 -0.89 1.53
N HIS A 206 24.12 0.30 2.13
CA HIS A 206 25.36 1.06 2.14
C HIS A 206 26.53 0.26 2.77
N ASP A 207 26.29 -0.48 3.85
CA ASP A 207 27.30 -1.37 4.43
C ASP A 207 27.70 -2.52 3.47
N ILE A 208 26.76 -3.07 2.70
CA ILE A 208 27.05 -4.09 1.66
C ILE A 208 27.97 -3.52 0.57
N TYR A 209 27.77 -2.26 0.16
CA TYR A 209 28.66 -1.58 -0.79
C TYR A 209 30.05 -1.37 -0.18
N GLY A 210 30.11 -1.00 1.10
CA GLY A 210 31.32 -1.11 1.90
C GLY A 210 32.41 -0.07 1.63
N SER A 211 32.19 0.93 0.76
CA SER A 211 33.11 2.06 0.58
C SER A 211 33.18 2.92 1.85
N ASN A 212 34.26 3.69 2.04
CA ASN A 212 34.40 4.57 3.21
C ASN A 212 33.25 5.59 3.31
N GLY A 213 32.83 6.16 2.17
CA GLY A 213 31.69 7.06 2.11
C GLY A 213 30.37 6.36 2.44
N ASP A 214 30.17 5.13 1.93
CA ASP A 214 28.96 4.36 2.23
C ASP A 214 28.87 3.99 3.71
N ARG A 215 29.99 3.61 4.35
CA ARG A 215 30.00 3.35 5.80
C ARG A 215 29.63 4.59 6.62
N GLN A 216 30.05 5.78 6.20
CA GLN A 216 29.65 7.02 6.86
C GLN A 216 28.15 7.29 6.70
N ILE A 217 27.59 7.05 5.51
CA ILE A 217 26.14 7.18 5.26
C ILE A 217 25.37 6.18 6.13
N ALA A 218 25.76 4.90 6.12
CA ALA A 218 25.15 3.86 6.94
C ALA A 218 25.17 4.23 8.43
N ARG A 219 26.30 4.76 8.93
CA ARG A 219 26.43 5.21 10.31
C ARG A 219 25.44 6.33 10.64
N GLN A 220 25.25 7.28 9.74
CA GLN A 220 24.31 8.37 9.95
C GLN A 220 22.87 7.86 9.98
N LEU A 221 22.49 6.98 9.04
CA LEU A 221 21.17 6.38 8.99
C LEU A 221 20.83 5.61 10.29
N TYR A 222 21.77 4.83 10.83
CA TYR A 222 21.58 4.18 12.13
C TYR A 222 21.48 5.17 13.30
N ARG A 223 22.20 6.30 13.24
CA ARG A 223 22.13 7.35 14.28
C ARG A 223 20.80 8.11 14.29
N ASP A 224 20.08 8.11 13.18
CA ASP A 224 18.78 8.79 13.07
C ASP A 224 17.64 7.93 13.64
N VAL A 225 17.84 6.63 13.85
CA VAL A 225 16.82 5.69 14.37
C VAL A 225 16.17 6.17 15.68
N PRO A 226 16.90 6.56 16.74
CA PRO A 226 16.27 7.06 17.96
C PRO A 226 15.41 8.32 17.74
N LYS A 227 15.83 9.20 16.84
CA LYS A 227 15.07 10.43 16.53
C LYS A 227 13.75 10.09 15.83
N LEU A 228 13.77 9.16 14.87
CA LEU A 228 12.55 8.72 14.18
C LEU A 228 11.56 8.06 15.14
N LEU A 229 12.03 7.34 16.16
CA LEU A 229 11.18 6.77 17.20
C LEU A 229 10.46 7.85 18.01
N GLU A 230 11.12 8.98 18.24
CA GLU A 230 10.56 10.13 18.98
C GLU A 230 9.69 11.04 18.10
N SER A 231 9.89 11.04 16.78
CA SER A 231 9.09 11.81 15.82
C SER A 231 8.02 10.95 15.12
N ASP A 232 8.33 10.42 13.94
CA ASP A 232 7.39 9.79 13.00
C ASP A 232 6.68 8.57 13.60
N TYR A 233 7.30 7.93 14.59
CA TYR A 233 6.80 6.73 15.25
C TYR A 233 6.36 6.95 16.70
N ALA A 234 6.24 8.20 17.18
CA ALA A 234 5.75 8.51 18.53
C ALA A 234 4.36 7.92 18.83
N GLY A 235 3.53 7.78 17.80
CA GLY A 235 2.18 7.22 17.88
C GLY A 235 2.06 5.75 17.43
N ALA A 236 3.17 5.03 17.20
CA ALA A 236 3.17 3.63 16.75
C ALA A 236 3.28 2.68 17.97
N PRO A 237 2.18 2.04 18.43
CA PRO A 237 2.18 1.32 19.70
C PRO A 237 3.18 0.15 19.75
N SER A 238 3.48 -0.49 18.62
CA SER A 238 4.47 -1.55 18.59
C SER A 238 5.89 -1.01 18.77
N LEU A 239 6.23 0.16 18.23
CA LEU A 239 7.55 0.74 18.40
C LEU A 239 7.71 1.55 19.69
N GLN A 240 6.62 1.99 20.31
CA GLN A 240 6.60 2.55 21.67
C GLN A 240 6.51 1.45 22.74
N SER A 241 7.26 0.37 22.54
CA SER A 241 7.32 -0.80 23.42
C SER A 241 8.75 -1.36 23.48
N GLU A 242 8.94 -2.57 24.02
CA GLU A 242 10.23 -3.25 24.01
C GLU A 242 10.85 -3.37 22.61
N ASN A 243 10.03 -3.44 21.55
CA ASN A 243 10.52 -3.44 20.17
C ASN A 243 11.29 -2.16 19.81
N GLY A 244 10.91 -0.99 20.33
CA GLY A 244 11.65 0.25 20.14
C GLY A 244 13.03 0.21 20.79
N GLU A 245 13.13 -0.35 21.99
CA GLU A 245 14.41 -0.51 22.69
C GLU A 245 15.31 -1.54 21.99
N LYS A 246 14.75 -2.67 21.51
CA LYS A 246 15.45 -3.63 20.65
C LYS A 246 15.99 -2.96 19.39
N LEU A 247 15.20 -2.08 18.76
CA LEU A 247 15.59 -1.33 17.57
C LEU A 247 16.70 -0.32 17.84
N LYS A 248 16.65 0.44 18.94
CA LYS A 248 17.74 1.33 19.35
C LYS A 248 19.03 0.56 19.59
N ALA A 249 18.95 -0.57 20.29
CA ALA A 249 20.09 -1.44 20.56
C ALA A 249 20.68 -2.02 19.25
N TYR A 250 19.82 -2.47 18.34
CA TYR A 250 20.20 -2.94 17.01
C TYR A 250 20.96 -1.87 16.23
N ALA A 251 20.38 -0.68 16.07
CA ALA A 251 21.00 0.42 15.33
C ALA A 251 22.36 0.83 15.93
N LYS A 252 22.47 0.85 17.26
CA LYS A 252 23.73 1.12 17.96
C LYS A 252 24.80 0.07 17.66
N THR A 253 24.44 -1.21 17.74
CA THR A 253 25.35 -2.34 17.45
C THR A 253 25.80 -2.32 16.00
N LYS A 254 24.86 -2.18 15.06
CA LYS A 254 25.16 -2.08 13.63
C LYS A 254 26.07 -0.90 13.32
N GLY A 255 25.80 0.27 13.89
CA GLY A 255 26.64 1.46 13.71
C GLY A 255 28.09 1.28 14.21
N ALA A 256 28.31 0.44 15.23
CA ALA A 256 29.64 0.07 15.69
C ALA A 256 30.32 -0.97 14.79
N ASP A 257 29.54 -1.93 14.27
CA ASP A 257 30.02 -3.01 13.40
C ASP A 257 30.61 -2.50 12.07
N LEU A 258 30.13 -1.36 11.56
CA LEU A 258 30.60 -0.75 10.30
C LEU A 258 32.12 -0.54 10.20
N TYR A 259 32.80 -0.38 11.34
CA TYR A 259 34.24 -0.16 11.43
C TYR A 259 34.98 -1.28 12.16
N ALA A 260 34.28 -2.37 12.49
CA ALA A 260 34.90 -3.56 13.05
C ALA A 260 35.80 -4.23 12.00
N GLY A 261 36.87 -4.89 12.46
CA GLY A 261 37.69 -5.71 11.56
C GLY A 261 36.90 -6.90 11.01
N ASP A 262 37.31 -7.46 9.87
CA ASP A 262 36.60 -8.54 9.17
C ASP A 262 36.28 -9.74 10.08
N ALA A 263 37.18 -10.03 11.02
CA ALA A 263 37.02 -11.06 12.03
C ALA A 263 36.01 -10.71 13.15
N LYS A 264 35.21 -9.65 13.02
CA LYS A 264 34.14 -9.27 13.95
C LYS A 264 32.83 -8.89 13.23
N LYS A 265 32.89 -8.63 11.93
CA LYS A 265 31.77 -8.15 11.13
C LYS A 265 30.65 -9.17 10.99
N GLU A 266 29.41 -8.71 11.04
CA GLU A 266 28.23 -9.53 10.74
C GLU A 266 28.15 -9.83 9.25
N ASN A 267 27.88 -11.08 8.90
CA ASN A 267 27.93 -11.58 7.52
C ASN A 267 26.64 -12.24 7.04
N VAL A 268 25.63 -12.36 7.89
CA VAL A 268 24.31 -12.89 7.53
C VAL A 268 23.24 -11.90 7.94
N ARG A 269 22.35 -11.56 7.01
CA ARG A 269 21.28 -10.58 7.19
C ARG A 269 19.95 -11.26 6.97
N PHE A 270 19.01 -11.01 7.85
CA PHE A 270 17.67 -11.55 7.81
C PHE A 270 16.71 -10.39 7.60
N VAL A 271 15.85 -10.55 6.60
CA VAL A 271 14.70 -9.66 6.37
C VAL A 271 13.46 -10.55 6.43
N VAL A 272 12.64 -10.35 7.45
CA VAL A 272 11.49 -11.21 7.75
C VAL A 272 10.22 -10.40 7.62
N LYS A 273 9.33 -10.81 6.73
CA LYS A 273 8.02 -10.20 6.51
C LYS A 273 6.94 -11.11 7.08
N VAL A 274 6.13 -10.58 7.99
CA VAL A 274 5.15 -11.35 8.75
C VAL A 274 3.75 -10.79 8.58
N GLY A 275 2.78 -11.70 8.47
CA GLY A 275 1.37 -11.39 8.26
C GLY A 275 1.11 -10.62 6.97
N LEU A 276 -0.14 -10.21 6.77
CA LEU A 276 -0.55 -9.31 5.69
C LEU A 276 -1.34 -8.13 6.27
N ILE A 277 -1.29 -6.99 5.59
CA ILE A 277 -2.08 -5.82 5.97
C ILE A 277 -3.59 -6.13 5.93
N ALA A 278 -4.34 -5.57 6.87
CA ALA A 278 -5.79 -5.74 6.92
C ALA A 278 -6.48 -5.06 5.73
N PRO A 279 -7.56 -5.65 5.18
CA PRO A 279 -8.34 -5.03 4.11
C PRO A 279 -8.95 -3.70 4.56
N LYS A 280 -8.94 -2.71 3.66
CA LYS A 280 -9.76 -1.50 3.83
C LYS A 280 -11.24 -1.90 3.82
N LYS A 281 -12.05 -1.23 4.64
CA LYS A 281 -13.49 -1.47 4.75
C LYS A 281 -14.27 -0.21 4.45
N ALA A 282 -15.45 -0.33 3.85
CA ALA A 282 -16.38 0.77 3.76
C ALA A 282 -16.93 1.11 5.17
N GLU A 283 -16.75 2.35 5.61
CA GLU A 283 -17.31 2.90 6.83
C GLU A 283 -18.45 3.86 6.47
N LYS A 284 -19.66 3.59 6.96
CA LYS A 284 -20.82 4.46 6.73
C LYS A 284 -20.78 5.68 7.65
N ILE A 285 -20.88 6.87 7.06
CA ILE A 285 -20.89 8.17 7.72
C ILE A 285 -22.24 8.82 7.49
N ASP A 286 -22.88 9.23 8.58
CA ASP A 286 -24.08 10.07 8.52
C ASP A 286 -23.67 11.54 8.54
N PHE A 287 -24.17 12.30 7.57
CA PHE A 287 -23.87 13.70 7.37
C PHE A 287 -25.17 14.49 7.24
N THR A 288 -25.26 15.61 7.93
CA THR A 288 -26.42 16.49 7.86
C THR A 288 -26.08 17.68 6.99
N ILE A 289 -26.79 17.84 5.88
CA ILE A 289 -26.63 19.03 5.02
C ILE A 289 -27.41 20.17 5.68
N PRO A 290 -26.78 21.30 6.01
CA PRO A 290 -27.51 22.41 6.61
C PRO A 290 -28.51 23.00 5.60
N LEU A 291 -29.73 23.31 6.04
CA LEU A 291 -30.77 23.92 5.20
C LEU A 291 -30.27 25.18 4.46
N SER A 292 -29.38 25.95 5.08
CA SER A 292 -28.77 27.14 4.48
C SER A 292 -28.03 26.85 3.17
N ALA A 293 -27.45 25.66 3.01
CA ALA A 293 -26.79 25.27 1.76
C ALA A 293 -27.77 25.18 0.59
N PHE A 294 -29.02 24.76 0.84
CA PHE A 294 -30.07 24.72 -0.18
C PHE A 294 -30.63 26.12 -0.48
N LEU A 295 -30.88 26.91 0.57
CA LEU A 295 -31.45 28.25 0.43
C LEU A 295 -30.49 29.26 -0.24
N ALA A 296 -29.19 28.99 -0.22
CA ALA A 296 -28.21 29.78 -0.97
C ALA A 296 -28.40 29.68 -2.50
N SER A 297 -29.04 28.61 -3.01
CA SER A 297 -29.26 28.39 -4.45
C SER A 297 -30.65 28.83 -4.93
N GLY A 298 -31.54 29.25 -4.02
CA GLY A 298 -32.87 29.74 -4.35
C GLY A 298 -33.66 30.12 -3.10
N SER A 299 -34.39 31.25 -3.17
CA SER A 299 -35.13 31.80 -2.02
C SER A 299 -36.61 32.11 -2.31
N GLY A 300 -37.11 31.73 -3.50
CA GLY A 300 -38.51 31.92 -3.85
C GLY A 300 -39.45 31.00 -3.05
N ASN A 301 -40.68 31.47 -2.77
CA ASN A 301 -41.67 30.72 -2.00
C ASN A 301 -41.96 29.33 -2.58
N ASP A 302 -41.97 29.18 -3.91
CA ASP A 302 -42.23 27.90 -4.57
C ASP A 302 -41.05 26.91 -4.39
N PHE A 303 -39.81 27.41 -4.36
CA PHE A 303 -38.63 26.60 -4.08
C PHE A 303 -38.59 26.15 -2.62
N VAL A 304 -38.87 27.05 -1.67
CA VAL A 304 -38.95 26.71 -0.23
C VAL A 304 -40.06 25.68 0.02
N SER A 305 -41.23 25.86 -0.62
CA SER A 305 -42.34 24.90 -0.54
C SER A 305 -41.97 23.54 -1.12
N CYS A 306 -41.30 23.52 -2.27
CA CYS A 306 -40.79 22.28 -2.87
C CYS A 306 -39.77 21.58 -1.95
N LEU A 307 -38.78 22.30 -1.42
CA LEU A 307 -37.76 21.75 -0.50
C LEU A 307 -38.40 21.11 0.74
N GLY A 308 -39.40 21.77 1.34
CA GLY A 308 -40.14 21.24 2.48
C GLY A 308 -40.83 19.90 2.20
N MET A 309 -41.14 19.62 0.93
CA MET A 309 -41.72 18.35 0.51
C MET A 309 -40.67 17.27 0.22
N ILE A 310 -39.61 17.61 -0.51
CA ILE A 310 -38.65 16.60 -1.02
C ILE A 310 -37.54 16.24 -0.03
N LEU A 311 -37.34 17.02 1.05
CA LEU A 311 -36.26 16.84 2.03
C LEU A 311 -36.73 16.69 3.50
N PRO A 312 -37.57 15.70 3.86
CA PRO A 312 -37.90 15.46 5.26
C PRO A 312 -36.68 14.86 5.99
N GLY A 313 -35.86 15.68 6.64
CA GLY A 313 -34.87 15.24 7.63
C GLY A 313 -33.38 15.39 7.29
N GLN A 314 -33.00 15.97 6.15
CA GLN A 314 -31.63 16.47 5.79
C GLN A 314 -30.42 15.56 6.08
N ARG A 315 -30.63 14.27 6.33
CA ARG A 315 -29.56 13.32 6.60
C ARG A 315 -29.24 12.55 5.34
N ILE A 316 -27.97 12.57 4.99
CA ILE A 316 -27.40 11.75 3.93
C ILE A 316 -26.43 10.78 4.59
N SER A 317 -26.35 9.57 4.07
CA SER A 317 -25.29 8.64 4.45
C SER A 317 -24.37 8.44 3.25
N PHE A 318 -23.07 8.36 3.50
CA PHE A 318 -22.08 8.00 2.50
C PHE A 318 -20.99 7.14 3.12
N GLU A 319 -20.25 6.42 2.29
CA GLU A 319 -19.18 5.55 2.76
C GLU A 319 -17.83 6.27 2.70
N ILE A 320 -16.89 5.97 3.57
CA ILE A 320 -15.47 6.30 3.38
C ILE A 320 -14.65 5.02 3.48
N ALA A 321 -13.48 5.00 2.85
CA ALA A 321 -12.54 3.91 3.04
C ALA A 321 -11.92 4.02 4.43
N SER A 322 -12.12 3.00 5.26
CA SER A 322 -11.56 2.88 6.59
C SER A 322 -10.46 1.84 6.64
N VAL A 323 -9.44 2.12 7.44
CA VAL A 323 -8.41 1.15 7.79
C VAL A 323 -8.73 0.63 9.19
N PRO A 324 -8.94 -0.69 9.36
CA PRO A 324 -9.17 -1.26 10.69
C PRO A 324 -7.98 -1.01 11.61
N GLU A 325 -8.24 -0.84 12.91
CA GLU A 325 -7.18 -0.76 13.90
C GLU A 325 -6.42 -2.10 13.97
N PRO A 326 -5.10 -2.11 13.72
CA PRO A 326 -4.32 -3.34 13.72
C PRO A 326 -4.01 -3.79 15.15
N ALA A 327 -3.82 -5.10 15.31
CA ALA A 327 -3.19 -5.62 16.52
C ALA A 327 -1.73 -5.18 16.59
N LYS A 328 -1.19 -5.08 17.81
CA LYS A 328 0.26 -4.88 18.01
C LYS A 328 1.03 -6.03 17.37
N VAL A 329 2.17 -5.71 16.78
CA VAL A 329 3.08 -6.70 16.20
C VAL A 329 3.66 -7.56 17.32
N ALA A 330 3.50 -8.88 17.17
CA ALA A 330 4.01 -9.84 18.12
C ALA A 330 5.55 -9.81 18.22
N ASP A 331 6.10 -10.35 19.31
CA ASP A 331 7.53 -10.58 19.44
C ASP A 331 7.95 -11.80 18.63
N TYR A 332 8.96 -11.62 17.77
CA TYR A 332 9.55 -12.69 17.00
C TYR A 332 11.02 -12.91 17.41
N ARG A 333 11.46 -14.16 17.40
CA ARG A 333 12.85 -14.56 17.62
C ARG A 333 13.34 -15.40 16.45
N LEU A 334 14.63 -15.31 16.20
CA LEU A 334 15.34 -16.20 15.29
C LEU A 334 16.24 -17.13 16.11
N THR A 335 16.03 -18.44 15.95
CA THR A 335 16.95 -19.47 16.40
C THR A 335 17.67 -20.08 15.21
N VAL A 336 18.98 -20.27 15.31
CA VAL A 336 19.80 -20.87 14.25
C VAL A 336 20.57 -22.05 14.81
N ALA A 337 20.49 -23.19 14.13
CA ALA A 337 21.29 -24.38 14.39
C ALA A 337 22.23 -24.66 13.22
N ASN A 338 23.44 -25.15 13.51
CA ASN A 338 24.36 -25.63 12.48
C ASN A 338 23.98 -27.03 11.97
N ALA A 339 24.69 -27.53 10.96
CA ALA A 339 24.48 -28.88 10.41
C ALA A 339 24.57 -30.03 11.44
N ALA A 340 25.22 -29.82 12.60
CA ALA A 340 25.28 -30.78 13.69
C ALA A 340 24.08 -30.68 14.67
N GLY A 341 23.06 -29.86 14.35
CA GLY A 341 21.90 -29.61 15.22
C GLY A 341 22.21 -28.73 16.44
N LYS A 342 23.44 -28.22 16.59
CA LYS A 342 23.80 -27.35 17.71
C LYS A 342 23.27 -25.95 17.46
N ARG A 343 22.47 -25.41 18.41
CA ARG A 343 22.05 -24.01 18.40
C ARG A 343 23.27 -23.09 18.51
N VAL A 344 23.44 -22.21 17.53
CA VAL A 344 24.56 -21.25 17.41
C VAL A 344 24.12 -19.79 17.55
N ALA A 345 22.83 -19.50 17.39
CA ALA A 345 22.27 -18.17 17.64
C ALA A 345 20.83 -18.28 18.16
N ASP A 346 20.46 -17.33 19.01
CA ASP A 346 19.12 -17.14 19.56
C ASP A 346 18.95 -15.65 19.87
N ALA A 347 18.29 -14.92 18.97
CA ALA A 347 18.22 -13.46 19.05
C ALA A 347 16.81 -12.96 18.72
N PRO A 348 16.36 -11.85 19.35
CA PRO A 348 15.11 -11.21 18.95
C PRO A 348 15.25 -10.63 17.54
N LEU A 349 14.22 -10.83 16.72
CA LEU A 349 14.06 -10.07 15.49
C LEU A 349 13.63 -8.64 15.83
N VAL A 350 14.11 -7.69 15.05
CA VAL A 350 13.93 -6.26 15.33
C VAL A 350 12.88 -5.70 14.40
N LEU A 351 11.77 -5.18 14.94
CA LEU A 351 10.73 -4.53 14.16
C LEU A 351 11.26 -3.23 13.55
N THR A 352 11.23 -3.14 12.21
CA THR A 352 11.70 -1.96 11.47
C THR A 352 10.61 -1.30 10.64
N ALA A 353 9.52 -2.00 10.33
CA ALA A 353 8.34 -1.41 9.70
C ALA A 353 7.05 -2.00 10.28
N PRO A 354 6.31 -1.29 11.14
CA PRO A 354 4.96 -1.68 11.54
C PRO A 354 3.94 -1.21 10.47
N VAL A 355 3.95 -1.85 9.30
CA VAL A 355 3.23 -1.37 8.09
C VAL A 355 1.74 -1.12 8.34
N SER A 356 1.04 -2.04 9.00
CA SER A 356 -0.39 -1.85 9.30
C SER A 356 -0.65 -0.72 10.30
N GLU A 357 0.21 -0.53 11.30
CA GLU A 357 0.09 0.60 12.24
C GLU A 357 0.32 1.93 11.52
N THR A 358 1.29 1.98 10.60
CA THR A 358 1.53 3.15 9.75
C THR A 358 0.30 3.45 8.90
N ALA A 359 -0.28 2.45 8.23
CA ALA A 359 -1.49 2.62 7.43
C ALA A 359 -2.68 3.14 8.26
N TYR A 360 -2.89 2.58 9.46
CA TYR A 360 -3.94 3.02 10.38
C TYR A 360 -3.72 4.45 10.87
N LYS A 361 -2.49 4.80 11.26
CA LYS A 361 -2.13 6.17 11.67
C LYS A 361 -2.43 7.17 10.54
N GLU A 362 -2.04 6.85 9.31
CA GLU A 362 -2.31 7.70 8.14
C GLU A 362 -3.80 7.87 7.84
N PHE A 363 -4.59 6.79 7.99
CA PHE A 363 -6.04 6.85 7.89
C PHE A 363 -6.63 7.76 8.97
N LYS A 364 -6.29 7.55 10.24
CA LYS A 364 -6.80 8.34 11.37
C LYS A 364 -6.55 9.83 11.20
N ARG A 365 -5.36 10.21 10.72
CA ARG A 365 -5.00 11.60 10.40
C ARG A 365 -5.90 12.20 9.32
N ARG A 366 -6.09 11.47 8.21
CA ARG A 366 -6.82 11.97 7.04
C ARG A 366 -8.34 11.84 7.15
N ARG A 367 -8.85 11.02 8.07
CA ARG A 367 -10.28 10.68 8.18
C ARG A 367 -11.19 11.92 8.25
N ALA A 368 -10.85 12.92 9.07
CA ALA A 368 -11.65 14.14 9.17
C ALA A 368 -11.67 14.94 7.85
N GLY A 369 -10.51 15.03 7.18
CA GLY A 369 -10.39 15.66 5.86
C GLY A 369 -11.19 14.92 4.78
N LEU A 370 -11.16 13.58 4.78
CA LEU A 370 -11.95 12.74 3.87
C LEU A 370 -13.45 12.97 4.06
N ILE A 371 -13.94 12.96 5.31
CA ILE A 371 -15.34 13.23 5.64
C ILE A 371 -15.74 14.64 5.19
N SER A 372 -14.90 15.65 5.46
CA SER A 372 -15.17 17.04 5.10
C SER A 372 -15.22 17.25 3.59
N ALA A 373 -14.23 16.74 2.86
CA ALA A 373 -14.14 16.87 1.40
C ALA A 373 -15.31 16.18 0.71
N ARG A 374 -15.63 14.95 1.14
CA ARG A 374 -16.74 14.18 0.58
C ARG A 374 -18.10 14.76 0.96
N GLY A 375 -18.27 15.21 2.20
CA GLY A 375 -19.47 15.91 2.66
C GLY A 375 -19.73 17.19 1.87
N ALA A 376 -18.70 17.97 1.54
CA ALA A 376 -18.81 19.15 0.69
C ALA A 376 -19.23 18.79 -0.74
N ARG A 377 -18.58 17.78 -1.37
CA ARG A 377 -18.94 17.29 -2.70
C ARG A 377 -20.39 16.81 -2.76
N LEU A 378 -20.80 16.00 -1.78
CA LEU A 378 -22.16 15.50 -1.68
C LEU A 378 -23.18 16.61 -1.47
N THR A 379 -22.87 17.59 -0.61
CA THR A 379 -23.73 18.77 -0.43
C THR A 379 -23.99 19.46 -1.77
N GLY A 380 -22.95 19.70 -2.57
CA GLY A 380 -23.10 20.26 -3.92
C GLY A 380 -24.02 19.42 -4.81
N LYS A 381 -23.77 18.10 -4.90
CA LYS A 381 -24.59 17.17 -5.71
C LYS A 381 -26.07 17.17 -5.27
N TYR A 382 -26.34 17.14 -3.97
CA TYR A 382 -27.69 17.14 -3.41
C TYR A 382 -28.42 18.47 -3.65
N VAL A 383 -27.72 19.61 -3.46
CA VAL A 383 -28.29 20.93 -3.73
C VAL A 383 -28.63 21.06 -5.22
N SER A 384 -27.73 20.66 -6.12
CA SER A 384 -27.99 20.65 -7.56
C SER A 384 -29.18 19.77 -7.94
N ALA A 385 -29.29 18.56 -7.36
CA ALA A 385 -30.43 17.67 -7.57
C ALA A 385 -31.74 18.30 -7.08
N ALA A 386 -31.73 18.96 -5.92
CA ALA A 386 -32.90 19.64 -5.38
C ALA A 386 -33.35 20.82 -6.27
N VAL A 387 -32.41 21.64 -6.75
CA VAL A 387 -32.70 22.74 -7.70
C VAL A 387 -33.30 22.21 -9.00
N ALA A 388 -32.71 21.14 -9.57
CA ALA A 388 -33.23 20.52 -10.78
C ALA A 388 -34.63 19.94 -10.58
N ALA A 389 -34.85 19.24 -9.46
CA ALA A 389 -36.16 18.69 -9.11
C ALA A 389 -37.21 19.79 -8.91
N CYS A 390 -36.88 20.85 -8.17
CA CYS A 390 -37.81 21.96 -7.92
C CYS A 390 -38.07 22.84 -9.13
N SER A 391 -37.24 22.78 -10.19
CA SER A 391 -37.57 23.42 -11.47
C SER A 391 -38.79 22.79 -12.16
N LEU A 392 -39.14 21.55 -11.78
CA LEU A 392 -40.32 20.84 -12.26
C LEU A 392 -41.58 21.12 -11.43
N TYR A 393 -41.45 21.83 -10.30
CA TYR A 393 -42.54 22.04 -9.35
C TYR A 393 -43.42 23.22 -9.74
N ASN A 394 -44.74 23.03 -9.65
CA ASN A 394 -45.75 24.07 -9.75
C ASN A 394 -46.84 23.84 -8.68
N LYS A 395 -47.02 24.82 -7.78
CA LYS A 395 -47.96 24.76 -6.66
C LYS A 395 -49.42 24.46 -7.04
N ASP A 396 -49.82 24.80 -8.26
CA ASP A 396 -51.19 24.62 -8.74
C ASP A 396 -51.41 23.24 -9.41
N ASN A 397 -50.39 22.39 -9.48
CA ASN A 397 -50.44 21.10 -10.17
C ASN A 397 -49.86 19.95 -9.32
N ALA A 398 -50.75 19.12 -8.78
CA ALA A 398 -50.39 17.94 -7.97
C ALA A 398 -49.49 16.92 -8.71
N LEU A 399 -49.56 16.83 -10.05
CA LEU A 399 -48.68 15.94 -10.82
C LEU A 399 -47.23 16.46 -10.82
N SER A 400 -47.04 17.77 -10.85
CA SER A 400 -45.72 18.40 -10.81
C SER A 400 -44.99 18.13 -9.50
N MET A 401 -45.75 18.03 -8.41
CA MET A 401 -45.29 17.65 -7.08
C MET A 401 -44.71 16.22 -7.06
N LEU A 402 -45.43 15.25 -7.64
CA LEU A 402 -44.94 13.88 -7.81
C LEU A 402 -43.72 13.81 -8.74
N MET A 403 -43.68 14.62 -9.80
CA MET A 403 -42.52 14.66 -10.70
C MET A 403 -41.27 15.20 -10.02
N ALA A 404 -41.38 16.28 -9.23
CA ALA A 404 -40.25 16.83 -8.47
C ALA A 404 -39.72 15.81 -7.46
N TYR A 405 -40.60 15.16 -6.69
CA TYR A 405 -40.20 14.11 -5.76
C TYR A 405 -39.52 12.93 -6.47
N GLY A 406 -40.13 12.43 -7.55
CA GLY A 406 -39.59 11.31 -8.33
C GLY A 406 -38.23 11.63 -8.96
N ALA A 407 -38.08 12.84 -9.51
CA ALA A 407 -36.82 13.33 -10.04
C ALA A 407 -35.74 13.40 -8.96
N PHE A 408 -36.06 13.99 -7.80
CA PHE A 408 -35.12 14.07 -6.68
C PHE A 408 -34.71 12.68 -6.19
N ALA A 409 -35.68 11.80 -5.90
CA ALA A 409 -35.42 10.43 -5.45
C ALA A 409 -34.59 9.62 -6.47
N GLY A 410 -34.83 9.81 -7.77
CA GLY A 410 -34.01 9.25 -8.83
C GLY A 410 -32.56 9.77 -8.80
N SER A 411 -32.38 11.08 -8.63
CA SER A 411 -31.05 11.68 -8.48
C SER A 411 -30.32 11.17 -7.24
N LEU A 412 -31.01 10.94 -6.12
CA LEU A 412 -30.39 10.41 -4.90
C LEU A 412 -29.74 9.04 -5.13
N ARG A 413 -30.45 8.13 -5.81
CA ARG A 413 -29.91 6.81 -6.16
C ARG A 413 -28.67 6.91 -7.06
N LEU A 414 -28.67 7.84 -8.01
CA LEU A 414 -27.52 8.09 -8.88
C LEU A 414 -26.34 8.62 -8.06
N ILE A 415 -26.57 9.57 -7.15
CA ILE A 415 -25.53 10.11 -6.28
C ILE A 415 -24.93 9.00 -5.42
N GLU A 416 -25.76 8.18 -4.77
CA GLU A 416 -25.33 7.04 -3.96
C GLU A 416 -24.47 6.06 -4.77
N SER A 417 -24.92 5.65 -5.97
CA SER A 417 -24.12 4.76 -6.84
C SER A 417 -22.79 5.36 -7.31
N SER A 418 -22.69 6.70 -7.36
CA SER A 418 -21.48 7.41 -7.76
C SER A 418 -20.52 7.66 -6.59
N GLU A 419 -20.94 7.38 -5.37
CA GLU A 419 -20.25 7.75 -4.14
C GLU A 419 -20.06 6.48 -3.30
N TYR A 420 -19.25 5.55 -3.79
CA TYR A 420 -18.76 4.39 -3.03
C TYR A 420 -17.38 4.69 -2.43
N ALA A 421 -16.99 3.95 -1.39
CA ALA A 421 -15.67 4.08 -0.78
C ALA A 421 -14.58 3.47 -1.69
N ASP A 422 -13.47 4.17 -1.89
CA ASP A 422 -12.30 3.57 -2.56
C ASP A 422 -11.58 2.61 -1.61
N THR A 423 -11.99 1.34 -1.62
CA THR A 423 -11.39 0.29 -0.78
C THR A 423 -10.20 -0.39 -1.44
N ARG A 424 -9.65 0.14 -2.55
CA ARG A 424 -8.44 -0.42 -3.16
C ARG A 424 -7.24 -0.22 -2.24
N TYR A 425 -6.39 -1.23 -2.20
CA TYR A 425 -5.18 -1.26 -1.37
C TYR A 425 -4.22 -2.34 -1.90
N TRP A 426 -2.95 -2.24 -1.52
CA TRP A 426 -1.97 -3.30 -1.76
C TRP A 426 -2.05 -4.36 -0.66
N GLY A 427 -2.83 -5.41 -0.91
CA GLY A 427 -3.17 -6.46 0.04
C GLY A 427 -2.09 -7.49 0.32
N LEU A 428 -1.14 -7.70 -0.59
CA LEU A 428 0.04 -8.52 -0.33
C LEU A 428 1.18 -7.79 0.40
N LEU A 429 0.96 -6.56 0.89
CA LEU A 429 1.90 -5.95 1.82
C LEU A 429 1.92 -6.71 3.15
N PRO A 430 3.11 -6.87 3.75
CA PRO A 430 3.23 -7.52 5.04
C PRO A 430 2.61 -6.66 6.13
N ASN A 431 2.12 -7.29 7.20
CA ASN A 431 1.71 -6.56 8.39
C ASN A 431 2.91 -5.86 9.05
N ALA A 432 4.07 -6.52 9.05
CA ALA A 432 5.30 -5.96 9.55
C ALA A 432 6.56 -6.48 8.85
N VAL A 433 7.61 -5.67 8.85
CA VAL A 433 8.97 -6.06 8.43
C VAL A 433 9.89 -6.03 9.64
N LEU A 434 10.61 -7.13 9.84
CA LEU A 434 11.64 -7.28 10.85
C LEU A 434 13.00 -7.52 10.22
N GLN A 435 14.05 -7.08 10.91
CA GLN A 435 15.44 -7.26 10.50
C GLN A 435 16.27 -7.85 11.63
N LEU A 436 17.33 -8.54 11.25
CA LEU A 436 18.39 -8.96 12.15
C LEU A 436 19.65 -9.22 11.33
N SER A 437 20.80 -8.94 11.91
CA SER A 437 22.08 -9.35 11.35
C SER A 437 22.79 -10.23 12.37
N LEU A 438 23.45 -11.27 11.87
CA LEU A 438 24.21 -12.21 12.68
C LEU A 438 25.58 -12.43 12.05
N ARG A 439 26.51 -12.81 12.93
CA ARG A 439 27.77 -13.38 12.51
C ARG A 439 27.72 -14.89 12.61
N LEU A 440 27.89 -15.56 11.49
CA LEU A 440 27.95 -17.01 11.40
C LEU A 440 29.23 -17.43 10.67
N LYS A 441 29.77 -18.58 11.06
CA LYS A 441 30.90 -19.18 10.34
C LYS A 441 30.40 -19.72 9.00
N LYS A 442 31.32 -20.05 8.09
CA LYS A 442 30.97 -20.83 6.91
C LYS A 442 30.34 -22.16 7.30
N GLY A 443 29.29 -22.54 6.58
CA GLY A 443 28.60 -23.82 6.76
C GLY A 443 27.12 -23.73 6.44
N ASP A 444 26.45 -24.87 6.60
CA ASP A 444 25.01 -25.01 6.42
C ASP A 444 24.28 -24.87 7.76
N TYR A 445 23.13 -24.22 7.70
CA TYR A 445 22.33 -23.85 8.86
C TYR A 445 20.84 -24.12 8.62
N THR A 446 20.16 -24.44 9.72
CA THR A 446 18.70 -24.43 9.82
C THR A 446 18.29 -23.28 10.72
N GLY A 447 17.36 -22.46 10.24
CA GLY A 447 16.78 -21.37 11.00
C GLY A 447 15.32 -21.63 11.32
N GLU A 448 14.88 -21.13 12.47
CA GLU A 448 13.49 -21.12 12.89
C GLU A 448 13.10 -19.72 13.34
N VAL A 449 11.98 -19.22 12.80
CA VAL A 449 11.31 -18.03 13.31
C VAL A 449 10.28 -18.48 14.32
N VAL A 450 10.35 -17.94 15.54
CA VAL A 450 9.50 -18.30 16.68
C VAL A 450 8.72 -17.09 17.15
N SER A 451 7.41 -17.25 17.35
CA SER A 451 6.51 -16.23 17.91
C SER A 451 5.57 -16.88 18.92
N GLY A 452 5.35 -16.25 20.08
CA GLY A 452 4.48 -16.81 21.12
C GLY A 452 4.85 -18.23 21.58
N GLY A 453 6.12 -18.60 21.52
CA GLY A 453 6.61 -19.95 21.85
C GLY A 453 6.36 -21.02 20.80
N LYS A 454 5.84 -20.66 19.61
CA LYS A 454 5.60 -21.57 18.48
C LYS A 454 6.51 -21.23 17.31
N THR A 455 7.05 -22.25 16.66
CA THR A 455 7.77 -22.08 15.38
C THR A 455 6.75 -21.72 14.30
N VAL A 456 6.90 -20.54 13.70
CA VAL A 456 6.05 -20.05 12.60
C VAL A 456 6.69 -20.29 11.23
N LYS A 457 8.02 -20.46 11.17
CA LYS A 457 8.71 -20.80 9.92
C LYS A 457 10.00 -21.55 10.22
N THR A 458 10.26 -22.62 9.47
CA THR A 458 11.56 -23.29 9.40
C THR A 458 12.13 -23.12 8.00
N PHE A 459 13.44 -22.93 7.91
CA PHE A 459 14.14 -22.73 6.64
C PHE A 459 15.61 -23.15 6.76
N SER A 460 16.28 -23.29 5.62
CA SER A 460 17.71 -23.62 5.56
C SER A 460 18.46 -22.59 4.73
N PHE A 461 19.72 -22.36 5.06
CA PHE A 461 20.60 -21.45 4.32
C PHE A 461 22.06 -21.84 4.49
N THR A 462 22.90 -21.40 3.56
CA THR A 462 24.34 -21.65 3.56
C THR A 462 25.09 -20.32 3.69
N VAL A 463 26.15 -20.33 4.49
CA VAL A 463 27.08 -19.21 4.61
C VAL A 463 28.37 -19.54 3.89
N ASP A 464 28.73 -18.71 2.91
CA ASP A 464 29.98 -18.81 2.16
C ASP A 464 31.03 -17.76 2.61
N ASP A 465 32.31 -17.99 2.30
CA ASP A 465 33.42 -17.11 2.69
C ASP A 465 33.47 -15.80 1.88
N SER A 466 32.69 -15.68 0.81
CA SER A 466 32.92 -14.67 -0.23
C SER A 466 32.15 -13.38 0.00
N ARG A 467 30.94 -13.42 0.57
CA ARG A 467 30.03 -12.27 0.61
C ARG A 467 29.04 -12.32 1.77
N ALA A 468 28.49 -11.15 2.12
CA ALA A 468 27.32 -11.09 2.99
C ALA A 468 26.14 -11.88 2.38
N VAL A 469 25.55 -12.75 3.19
CA VAL A 469 24.38 -13.56 2.88
C VAL A 469 23.14 -12.79 3.29
N LEU A 470 22.15 -12.73 2.41
CA LEU A 470 20.82 -12.23 2.72
C LEU A 470 19.85 -13.41 2.72
N VAL A 471 19.21 -13.62 3.85
CA VAL A 471 18.08 -14.53 4.02
C VAL A 471 16.82 -13.69 4.02
N ASP A 472 16.01 -13.93 3.00
CA ASP A 472 14.76 -13.23 2.76
C ASP A 472 13.58 -14.17 3.04
N LEU A 473 12.75 -13.82 4.03
CA LEU A 473 11.67 -14.67 4.52
C LEU A 473 10.33 -13.94 4.43
N ASN A 474 9.34 -14.64 3.88
CA ASN A 474 7.95 -14.21 3.83
C ASN A 474 7.09 -15.23 4.58
N ILE A 475 6.27 -14.76 5.52
CA ILE A 475 5.40 -15.56 6.38
C ILE A 475 4.01 -14.90 6.39
N PRO A 476 3.23 -14.99 5.29
CA PRO A 476 1.97 -14.25 5.13
C PRO A 476 0.86 -14.67 6.12
N ASP A 477 0.95 -15.89 6.64
CA ASP A 477 0.01 -16.53 7.57
C ASP A 477 0.36 -16.33 9.06
N ALA A 478 1.46 -15.62 9.35
CA ALA A 478 1.93 -15.34 10.71
C ALA A 478 1.04 -14.40 11.54
#